data_AF-A0A2E8F3F1-F1
#
_entry.id   AF-A0A2E8F3F1-F1
#
_cell.length_a   1.000
_cell.length_b   1.000
_cell.length_c   1.000
_cell.angle_alpha   90.00
_cell.angle_beta   90.00
_cell.angle_gamma   90.00
#
_symmetry.space_group_name_H-M   'P 1'
#
loop_
_entity.id
_entity.type
_entity.pdbx_description
1 polymer ?
#
loop_
_entity_poly.entity_id
_entity_poly.type
_entity_poly.pdbx_seq_one_letter_code
_entity_poly.pdbx_strand_id
1 'polypeptide(L)'
;MNNQELKKQAQTSAPHIKIAGGLWVMAMMIVLVAIVTWLVISVAWTNDYYAFSKGARDGAEAGSALLANLASIQTTKAWVMPLEVLGLSTFLLGFGFAFANIQQNVRLRGNTMAAVLPEMKARKNTA
;
A
#
# COMPACT_ATOMS: atom_id res chain seq x y z
N MET A 1 32.98 -7.14 14.45
CA MET A 1 32.70 -6.31 13.25
C MET A 1 33.51 -5.04 13.33
N ASN A 2 34.14 -4.67 12.22
CA ASN A 2 34.89 -3.42 12.12
C ASN A 2 33.92 -2.22 11.91
N ASN A 3 34.32 -1.02 12.33
CA ASN A 3 33.57 0.22 12.13
C ASN A 3 33.12 0.47 10.68
N GLN A 4 33.90 0.01 9.70
CA GLN A 4 33.51 0.11 8.28
C GLN A 4 32.32 -0.78 7.91
N GLU A 5 32.19 -1.96 8.53
CA GLU A 5 31.08 -2.89 8.30
C GLU A 5 29.79 -2.37 8.92
N LEU A 6 29.88 -1.76 10.11
CA LEU A 6 28.76 -1.10 10.78
C LEU A 6 28.22 0.07 9.94
N LYS A 7 29.10 0.89 9.35
CA LYS A 7 28.71 1.98 8.44
C LYS A 7 28.01 1.48 7.17
N LYS A 8 28.51 0.39 6.56
CA LYS A 8 27.87 -0.25 5.42
C LYS A 8 26.48 -0.77 5.78
N GLN A 9 26.35 -1.44 6.94
CA GLN A 9 25.05 -1.91 7.43
C GLN A 9 24.05 -0.76 7.68
N ALA A 10 24.51 0.37 8.21
CA ALA A 10 23.69 1.55 8.45
C ALA A 10 23.22 2.24 7.14
N GLN A 11 24.05 2.24 6.10
CA GLN A 11 23.67 2.78 4.79
C GLN A 11 22.59 1.92 4.11
N THR A 12 22.60 0.61 4.33
CA THR A 12 21.60 -0.31 3.76
C THR A 12 20.23 -0.29 4.45
N SER A 13 20.10 0.23 5.68
CA SER A 13 18.78 0.39 6.32
C SER A 13 18.00 1.60 5.78
N ALA A 14 18.68 2.72 5.48
CA ALA A 14 18.07 3.93 4.92
C ALA A 14 17.21 3.76 3.64
N PRO A 15 17.53 2.88 2.67
CA PRO A 15 16.70 2.71 1.47
C PRO A 15 15.39 1.96 1.72
N HIS A 16 15.33 0.98 2.63
CA HIS A 16 14.13 0.16 2.85
C HIS A 16 12.93 0.99 3.34
N ILE A 17 13.16 1.94 4.24
CA ILE A 17 12.09 2.82 4.74
C ILE A 17 11.60 3.81 3.68
N LYS A 18 12.48 4.25 2.77
CA LYS A 18 12.09 5.10 1.64
C LYS A 18 11.22 4.34 0.64
N ILE A 19 11.56 3.08 0.37
CA ILE A 19 10.75 2.18 -0.47
C ILE A 19 9.38 1.96 0.18
N ALA A 20 9.33 1.67 1.48
CA ALA A 20 8.07 1.54 2.22
C ALA A 20 7.20 2.80 2.10
N GLY A 21 7.77 3.99 2.31
CA GLY A 21 7.07 5.26 2.14
C GLY A 21 6.52 5.46 0.73
N GLY A 22 7.33 5.15 -0.30
CA GLY A 22 6.89 5.21 -1.69
C GLY A 22 5.73 4.27 -2.00
N LEU A 23 5.78 3.03 -1.49
CA LEU A 23 4.70 2.05 -1.63
C LEU A 23 3.41 2.51 -0.95
N TRP A 24 3.49 3.13 0.23
CA TRP A 24 2.30 3.66 0.89
C TRP A 24 1.66 4.81 0.14
N VAL A 25 2.45 5.76 -0.38
CA VAL A 25 1.93 6.84 -1.23
C VAL A 25 1.27 6.27 -2.48
N MET A 26 1.92 5.32 -3.17
CA MET A 26 1.36 4.66 -4.34
C MET A 26 0.04 3.94 -4.01
N ALA A 27 0.01 3.18 -2.90
CA ALA A 27 -1.19 2.49 -2.45
C ALA A 27 -2.34 3.46 -2.15
N MET A 28 -2.07 4.58 -1.48
CA MET A 28 -3.07 5.62 -1.21
C MET A 28 -3.62 6.21 -2.51
N MET A 29 -2.78 6.45 -3.50
CA MET A 29 -3.22 6.94 -4.80
C MET A 29 -4.10 5.93 -5.54
N ILE A 30 -3.76 4.64 -5.50
CA ILE A 30 -4.56 3.56 -6.10
C ILE A 30 -5.95 3.50 -5.44
N VAL A 31 -6.00 3.51 -4.10
CA VAL A 31 -7.26 3.50 -3.35
C VAL A 31 -8.08 4.77 -3.64
N LEU A 32 -7.43 5.93 -3.75
CA LEU A 32 -8.11 7.18 -4.11
C LEU A 32 -8.76 7.10 -5.50
N VAL A 33 -8.08 6.52 -6.49
CA VAL A 33 -8.66 6.29 -7.82
C VAL A 33 -9.88 5.37 -7.74
N ALA A 34 -9.82 4.29 -6.96
CA ALA A 34 -10.96 3.41 -6.76
C ALA A 34 -12.15 4.14 -6.12
N ILE A 35 -11.92 4.95 -5.09
CA ILE A 35 -12.95 5.76 -4.42
C ILE A 35 -13.61 6.74 -5.41
N VAL A 36 -12.81 7.49 -6.18
CA VAL A 36 -13.32 8.42 -7.19
C VAL A 36 -14.15 7.68 -8.24
N THR A 37 -13.69 6.50 -8.66
CA THR A 37 -14.43 5.70 -9.64
C THR A 37 -15.77 5.24 -9.09
N TRP A 38 -15.84 4.76 -7.85
CA TRP A 38 -17.10 4.42 -7.19
C TRP A 38 -18.05 5.61 -7.09
N LEU A 39 -17.52 6.79 -6.76
CA LEU A 39 -18.31 8.02 -6.69
C LEU A 39 -18.92 8.36 -8.07
N VAL A 40 -18.14 8.27 -9.14
CA VAL A 40 -18.63 8.50 -10.51
C VAL A 40 -19.73 7.50 -10.88
N ILE A 41 -19.53 6.20 -10.64
CA ILE A 41 -20.57 5.18 -10.93
C ILE A 41 -21.86 5.46 -10.14
N SER A 42 -21.72 5.82 -8.87
CA SER A 42 -22.85 6.07 -7.98
C SER A 42 -23.69 7.24 -8.47
N VAL A 43 -23.05 8.36 -8.80
CA VAL A 43 -23.73 9.60 -9.18
C VAL A 43 -24.22 9.57 -10.63
N ALA A 44 -23.40 9.08 -11.57
CA ALA A 44 -23.66 9.23 -13.00
C ALA A 44 -24.51 8.10 -13.62
N TRP A 45 -24.47 6.88 -13.08
CA TRP A 45 -25.11 5.72 -13.73
C TRP A 45 -26.06 4.97 -12.81
N THR A 46 -25.69 4.78 -11.55
CA THR A 46 -26.48 4.00 -10.60
C THR A 46 -27.78 4.72 -10.27
N ASN A 47 -27.72 6.02 -10.02
CA ASN A 47 -28.92 6.82 -9.74
C ASN A 47 -29.94 6.71 -10.89
N ASP A 48 -29.50 7.01 -12.11
CA ASP A 48 -30.35 6.97 -13.30
C ASP A 48 -30.87 5.57 -13.59
N TYR A 49 -30.05 4.52 -13.44
CA TYR A 49 -30.47 3.14 -13.69
C TYR A 49 -31.52 2.65 -12.69
N TYR A 50 -31.33 2.92 -11.40
CA TYR A 50 -32.24 2.45 -10.35
C TYR A 50 -33.45 3.34 -10.11
N ALA A 51 -33.52 4.52 -10.73
CA ALA A 51 -34.73 5.34 -10.80
C ALA A 51 -35.86 4.66 -11.59
N PHE A 52 -35.53 3.76 -12.53
CA PHE A 52 -36.52 3.01 -13.30
C PHE A 52 -37.08 1.80 -12.53
N SER A 53 -38.37 1.54 -12.74
CA SER A 53 -39.04 0.35 -12.20
C SER A 53 -38.35 -0.92 -12.70
N LYS A 54 -38.48 -2.01 -11.93
CA LYS A 54 -37.90 -3.30 -12.31
C LYS A 54 -38.43 -3.78 -13.68
N GLY A 55 -39.72 -3.60 -13.95
CA GLY A 55 -40.32 -3.96 -15.25
C GLY A 55 -39.74 -3.19 -16.43
N ALA A 56 -39.43 -1.90 -16.24
CA ALA A 56 -38.78 -1.09 -17.28
C ALA A 56 -37.33 -1.51 -17.55
N ARG A 57 -36.62 -1.99 -16.52
CA ARG A 57 -35.26 -2.55 -16.66
C ARG A 57 -35.25 -3.91 -17.33
N ASP A 58 -36.15 -4.79 -16.93
CA ASP A 58 -36.24 -6.15 -17.48
C ASP A 58 -36.75 -6.14 -18.94
N GLY A 59 -37.57 -5.14 -19.32
CA GLY A 59 -38.09 -4.96 -20.68
C GLY A 59 -37.26 -4.03 -21.56
N ALA A 60 -36.05 -3.65 -21.15
CA ALA A 60 -35.23 -2.69 -21.88
C ALA A 60 -34.78 -3.26 -23.24
N GLU A 61 -35.01 -2.49 -24.31
CA GLU A 61 -34.60 -2.88 -25.66
C GLU A 61 -33.08 -2.76 -25.85
N ALA A 62 -32.54 -3.58 -26.77
CA ALA A 62 -31.13 -3.54 -27.15
C ALA A 62 -30.74 -2.15 -27.69
N GLY A 63 -29.62 -1.61 -27.22
CA GLY A 63 -29.15 -0.27 -27.58
C GLY A 63 -29.76 0.87 -26.75
N SER A 64 -30.67 0.57 -25.81
CA SER A 64 -31.21 1.59 -24.89
C SER A 64 -30.13 2.14 -23.95
N ALA A 65 -30.30 3.41 -23.57
CA ALA A 65 -29.46 4.06 -22.56
C ALA A 65 -29.48 3.32 -21.21
N LEU A 66 -30.58 2.64 -20.90
CA LEU A 66 -30.74 1.87 -19.68
C LEU A 66 -29.78 0.67 -19.62
N LEU A 67 -29.67 -0.08 -20.72
CA LEU A 67 -28.69 -1.17 -20.84
C LEU A 67 -27.25 -0.64 -20.92
N ALA A 68 -27.02 0.53 -21.52
CA ALA A 68 -25.70 1.16 -21.52
C ALA A 68 -25.24 1.54 -20.10
N ASN A 69 -26.15 2.05 -19.26
CA ASN A 69 -25.88 2.32 -17.85
C ASN A 69 -25.58 1.02 -17.08
N LEU A 70 -26.35 -0.05 -17.30
CA LEU A 70 -26.07 -1.36 -16.70
C LEU A 70 -24.70 -1.88 -17.10
N ALA A 71 -24.35 -1.81 -18.39
CA ALA A 71 -23.06 -2.24 -18.89
C ALA A 71 -21.91 -1.44 -18.25
N SER A 72 -22.08 -0.13 -18.10
CA SER A 72 -21.10 0.75 -17.44
C SER A 72 -20.91 0.37 -15.97
N ILE A 73 -21.99 0.12 -15.24
CA ILE A 73 -21.94 -0.32 -13.83
C ILE A 73 -21.20 -1.67 -13.70
N GLN A 74 -21.57 -2.67 -14.51
CA GLN A 74 -20.98 -4.00 -14.43
C GLN A 74 -19.50 -4.01 -14.83
N THR A 75 -19.17 -3.34 -15.93
CA THR A 75 -17.78 -3.25 -16.42
C THR A 75 -16.91 -2.54 -15.41
N THR A 76 -17.40 -1.43 -14.83
CA THR A 76 -16.59 -0.67 -13.88
C THR A 76 -16.37 -1.44 -12.58
N LYS A 77 -17.42 -2.10 -12.06
CA LYS A 77 -17.29 -3.00 -10.91
C LYS A 77 -16.25 -4.11 -11.14
N ALA A 78 -16.15 -4.64 -12.37
CA ALA A 78 -15.25 -5.73 -12.69
C ALA A 78 -13.76 -5.38 -12.52
N TRP A 79 -13.35 -4.13 -12.83
CA TRP A 79 -11.95 -3.73 -12.70
C TRP A 79 -11.64 -2.93 -11.43
N VAL A 80 -12.62 -2.26 -10.82
CA VAL A 80 -12.39 -1.51 -9.57
C VAL A 80 -12.08 -2.46 -8.40
N MET A 81 -12.80 -3.59 -8.31
CA MET A 81 -12.56 -4.59 -7.26
C MET A 81 -11.10 -5.10 -7.21
N PRO A 82 -10.50 -5.59 -8.32
CA PRO A 82 -9.10 -5.99 -8.30
C PRO A 82 -8.14 -4.79 -8.06
N LEU A 83 -8.51 -3.58 -8.48
CA LEU A 83 -7.70 -2.38 -8.22
C LEU A 83 -7.63 -2.05 -6.71
N GLU A 84 -8.74 -2.17 -5.98
CA GLU A 84 -8.76 -1.99 -4.52
C GLU A 84 -7.86 -3.01 -3.82
N VAL A 85 -7.97 -4.28 -4.23
CA VAL A 85 -7.13 -5.37 -3.69
C VAL A 85 -5.66 -5.11 -3.98
N LEU A 86 -5.33 -4.60 -5.17
CA LEU A 86 -3.97 -4.19 -5.52
C LEU A 86 -3.46 -3.06 -4.63
N GLY A 87 -4.29 -2.03 -4.38
CA GLY A 87 -3.96 -0.93 -3.47
C GLY A 87 -3.68 -1.42 -2.05
N LEU A 88 -4.57 -2.25 -1.50
CA LEU A 88 -4.41 -2.84 -0.16
C LEU A 88 -3.18 -3.74 -0.08
N SER A 89 -2.93 -4.55 -1.10
CA SER A 89 -1.76 -5.44 -1.16
C SER A 89 -0.46 -4.65 -1.24
N THR A 90 -0.44 -3.55 -2.01
CA THR A 90 0.70 -2.62 -2.09
C THR A 90 0.95 -1.93 -0.75
N PHE A 91 -0.11 -1.55 -0.05
CA PHE A 91 -0.01 -0.97 1.30
C PHE A 91 0.62 -1.96 2.29
N LEU A 92 0.18 -3.21 2.26
CA LEU A 92 0.73 -4.29 3.08
C LEU A 92 2.19 -4.61 2.74
N LEU A 93 2.54 -4.58 1.45
CA LEU A 93 3.93 -4.74 1.01
C LEU A 93 4.85 -3.67 1.61
N GLY A 94 4.37 -2.42 1.71
CA GLY A 94 5.10 -1.33 2.38
C GLY A 94 5.49 -1.67 3.82
N PHE A 95 4.61 -2.33 4.58
CA PHE A 95 4.96 -2.80 5.93
C PHE A 95 6.07 -3.86 5.94
N GLY A 96 6.11 -4.75 4.94
CA GLY A 96 7.20 -5.72 4.80
C GLY A 96 8.57 -5.04 4.73
N PHE A 97 8.69 -3.98 3.95
CA PHE A 97 9.92 -3.18 3.86
C PHE A 97 10.21 -2.38 5.15
N ALA A 98 9.19 -1.87 5.82
CA ALA A 98 9.35 -1.20 7.11
C ALA A 98 9.88 -2.16 8.20
N PHE A 99 9.35 -3.38 8.27
CA PHE A 99 9.82 -4.40 9.20
C PHE A 99 11.25 -4.85 8.89
N ALA A 100 11.61 -5.01 7.62
CA ALA A 100 12.99 -5.30 7.22
C ALA A 100 13.96 -4.22 7.72
N ASN A 101 13.58 -2.93 7.57
CA ASN A 101 14.36 -1.82 8.10
C ASN A 101 14.50 -1.88 9.64
N ILE A 102 13.41 -2.18 10.37
CA ILE A 102 13.45 -2.32 11.83
C ILE A 102 14.39 -3.44 12.26
N GLN A 103 14.27 -4.62 11.67
CA GLN A 103 15.15 -5.76 11.97
C GLN A 103 16.61 -5.42 11.74
N GLN A 104 16.92 -4.73 10.64
CA GLN A 104 18.27 -4.30 10.34
C GLN A 104 18.82 -3.29 11.34
N ASN A 105 18.02 -2.31 11.75
CA ASN A 105 18.41 -1.32 12.75
C ASN A 105 18.61 -1.93 14.14
N VAL A 106 17.78 -2.91 14.53
CA VAL A 106 17.95 -3.65 15.78
C VAL A 106 19.27 -4.45 15.76
N ARG A 107 19.56 -5.16 14.66
CA ARG A 107 20.82 -5.90 14.49
C ARG A 107 22.04 -4.97 14.56
N LEU A 108 21.97 -3.81 13.90
CA LEU A 108 23.05 -2.81 13.95
C LEU A 108 23.30 -2.34 15.37
N ARG A 109 22.25 -1.97 16.12
CA ARG A 109 22.37 -1.53 17.52
C ARG A 109 22.95 -2.63 18.42
N GLY A 110 22.49 -3.88 18.25
CA GLY A 110 23.02 -5.02 18.98
C GLY A 110 24.50 -5.26 18.71
N ASN A 111 24.91 -5.23 17.44
CA ASN A 111 26.30 -5.43 17.03
C ASN A 111 27.22 -4.32 17.54
N THR A 112 26.76 -3.06 17.50
CA THR A 112 27.52 -1.93 18.05
C THR A 112 27.70 -2.06 19.56
N MET A 113 26.65 -2.43 20.31
CA MET A 113 26.76 -2.64 21.75
C MET A 113 27.73 -3.78 22.08
N ALA A 114 27.65 -4.90 21.35
CA ALA A 114 28.57 -6.02 21.51
C ALA A 114 30.04 -5.64 21.22
N ALA A 115 30.28 -4.74 20.27
CA ALA A 115 31.62 -4.25 19.93
C ALA A 115 32.20 -3.31 21.01
N VAL A 116 31.38 -2.44 21.60
CA VAL A 116 31.84 -1.40 22.54
C VAL A 116 31.89 -1.90 23.99
N LEU A 117 31.10 -2.91 24.36
CA LEU A 117 31.02 -3.44 25.72
C LEU A 117 32.36 -3.92 26.31
N PRO A 118 33.24 -4.65 25.58
CA PRO A 118 34.54 -5.07 26.08
C PRO A 118 35.46 -3.88 26.38
N GLU A 119 35.47 -2.86 25.52
CA GLU A 119 36.28 -1.65 25.72
C GLU A 119 35.82 -0.85 26.95
N MET A 120 34.50 -0.74 27.15
CA MET A 120 33.95 -0.09 28.34
C MET A 120 34.31 -0.84 29.62
N LYS A 121 34.26 -2.18 29.60
CA LYS A 121 34.68 -3.00 30.75
C LYS A 121 36.18 -2.86 31.03
N ALA A 122 37.02 -2.82 30.01
CA ALA A 122 38.47 -2.62 30.16
C ALA A 122 38.78 -1.26 30.79
N ARG A 123 38.15 -0.18 30.31
CA ARG A 123 38.33 1.18 30.88
C ARG A 123 37.86 1.27 32.33
N LYS A 124 36.80 0.57 32.71
CA LYS A 124 36.29 0.53 34.09
C LYS A 124 37.26 -0.16 35.05
N ASN A 125 38.05 -1.12 34.58
CA ASN A 125 39.00 -1.85 35.43
C ASN A 125 40.35 -1.13 35.60
N THR A 126 40.59 -0.07 34.82
CA THR A 126 41.82 0.75 34.87
C THR A 126 41.63 2.10 35.55
N ALA A 127 40.41 2.42 35.97
CA ALA A 127 40.04 3.61 36.74
C ALA A 127 39.67 3.20 38.18
#